data_AF-A0A354IXG0-F1
#
_entry.id   AF-A0A354IXG0-F1
#
_cell.length_a   1.000
_cell.length_b   1.000
_cell.length_c   1.000
_cell.angle_alpha   90.00
_cell.angle_beta   90.00
_cell.angle_gamma   90.00
#
_symmetry.space_group_name_H-M   'P 1'
#
loop_
_entity.id
_entity.type
_entity.pdbx_description
1 polymer ?
#
loop_
_entity_poly.entity_id
_entity_poly.type
_entity_poly.pdbx_seq_one_letter_code
_entity_poly.pdbx_strand_id
1 'polypeptide(L)' 'QWRAGALAELTPVAPARAHMRLAGNAFNYSLLGAAGFEAVARLVGAVRTYDFCYGVLDDAVAVFERLLLERA' A
#
# COMPACT_ATOMS: atom_id res chain seq x y z
N GLN A 1 -0.37 -7.23 5.80
CA GLN A 1 -0.96 -7.83 7.01
C GLN A 1 -0.50 -9.28 7.10
N TRP A 2 0.04 -9.71 8.23
CA TRP A 2 0.34 -11.12 8.45
C TRP A 2 -0.92 -11.89 8.88
N ARG A 3 -1.09 -13.11 8.38
CA ARG A 3 -2.12 -14.07 8.81
C ARG A 3 -1.55 -15.49 8.74
N ALA A 4 -1.62 -16.24 9.83
CA ALA A 4 -1.10 -17.61 9.89
C ALA A 4 -1.65 -18.47 8.74
N GLY A 5 -0.74 -19.11 7.99
CA GLY A 5 -1.08 -19.99 6.86
C GLY A 5 -1.66 -19.29 5.63
N ALA A 6 -1.72 -17.95 5.58
CA ALA A 6 -2.20 -17.25 4.40
C ALA A 6 -1.19 -17.30 3.25
N LEU A 7 -1.71 -17.37 2.03
CA LEU A 7 -0.91 -17.16 0.83
C LEU A 7 -0.40 -15.72 0.77
N ALA A 8 0.80 -15.56 0.20
CA ALA A 8 1.36 -14.25 -0.08
C ALA A 8 0.70 -13.66 -1.33
N GLU A 9 -0.07 -12.58 -1.17
CA GLU A 9 -0.89 -12.02 -2.25
C GLU A 9 -0.97 -10.48 -2.18
N LEU A 10 -0.87 -9.86 -3.35
CA LEU A 10 -1.14 -8.43 -3.58
C LEU A 10 -2.53 -8.27 -4.22
N THR A 11 -3.50 -7.80 -3.46
CA THR A 11 -4.84 -7.49 -3.96
C THR A 11 -4.91 -6.01 -4.35
N PRO A 12 -5.24 -5.65 -5.60
CA PRO A 12 -5.39 -4.24 -5.99
C PRO A 12 -6.40 -3.51 -5.11
N VAL A 13 -6.06 -2.28 -4.74
CA VAL A 13 -6.93 -1.40 -3.95
C VAL A 13 -7.19 -0.12 -4.73
N ALA A 14 -8.41 0.40 -4.64
CA ALA A 14 -8.75 1.68 -5.24
C ALA A 14 -7.94 2.84 -4.59
N PRO A 15 -7.42 3.80 -5.37
CA PRO A 15 -6.61 4.89 -4.85
C PRO A 15 -7.27 5.69 -3.72
N ALA A 16 -8.59 5.91 -3.79
CA ALA A 16 -9.34 6.60 -2.73
C ALA A 16 -9.26 5.87 -1.38
N ARG A 17 -9.30 4.53 -1.38
CA ARG A 17 -9.16 3.73 -0.16
C ARG A 17 -7.72 3.77 0.36
N ALA A 18 -6.73 3.73 -0.53
CA ALA A 18 -5.33 3.89 -0.16
C ALA A 18 -5.06 5.27 0.47
N HIS A 19 -5.65 6.33 -0.08
CA HIS A 19 -5.57 7.69 0.47
C HIS A 19 -6.07 7.74 1.91
N MET A 20 -7.29 7.28 2.16
CA MET A 20 -7.87 7.29 3.52
C MET A 20 -6.99 6.55 4.53
N ARG A 21 -6.43 5.39 4.14
CA ARG A 21 -5.56 4.61 5.02
C ARG A 21 -4.22 5.29 5.26
N LEU A 22 -3.61 5.90 4.24
CA LEU A 22 -2.35 6.61 4.41
C LEU A 22 -2.55 7.87 5.27
N ALA A 23 -3.63 8.62 5.03
CA ALA A 23 -4.02 9.75 5.87
C ALA A 23 -4.19 9.35 7.34
N GLY A 24 -4.86 8.23 7.60
CA GLY A 24 -5.04 7.69 8.97
C GLY A 24 -3.74 7.26 9.65
N ASN A 25 -2.67 6.96 8.89
CA ASN A 25 -1.35 6.61 9.42
C ASN A 25 -0.38 7.80 9.46
N ALA A 26 -0.82 9.00 9.04
CA ALA A 26 0.00 10.20 9.04
C ALA A 26 -0.43 11.10 10.21
N PHE A 27 0.37 11.12 11.29
CA PHE A 27 0.10 11.91 12.50
C PHE A 27 -0.06 13.41 12.24
N ASN A 28 0.59 13.93 11.19
CA ASN A 28 0.57 15.33 10.79
C ASN A 28 -0.53 15.66 9.77
N TYR A 29 -1.34 14.69 9.35
CA TYR A 29 -2.33 14.91 8.29
C TYR A 29 -3.32 16.03 8.66
N SER A 30 -3.90 15.98 9.86
CA SER A 30 -4.83 17.00 10.35
C SER A 30 -4.16 18.36 10.55
N LEU A 31 -2.89 18.37 10.98
CA LEU A 31 -2.11 19.61 11.15
C LEU A 31 -1.85 20.30 9.81
N LEU A 32 -1.54 19.52 8.77
CA LEU A 32 -1.25 20.02 7.42
C LEU A 32 -2.52 20.35 6.63
N GLY A 33 -3.68 19.81 7.04
CA GLY A 33 -4.97 20.06 6.40
C GLY A 33 -4.94 19.81 4.88
N ALA A 34 -5.30 20.82 4.10
CA ALA A 34 -5.34 20.75 2.64
C ALA A 34 -3.99 20.33 2.02
N ALA A 35 -2.87 20.80 2.56
CA ALA A 35 -1.55 20.41 2.05
C ALA A 35 -1.27 18.91 2.25
N GLY A 36 -1.73 18.35 3.37
CA GLY A 36 -1.65 16.91 3.64
C GLY A 36 -2.55 16.11 2.70
N PHE A 37 -3.76 16.60 2.44
CA PHE A 37 -4.69 16.00 1.48
C PHE A 37 -4.06 15.93 0.08
N GLU A 38 -3.59 17.05 -0.45
CA GLU A 38 -3.00 17.13 -1.79
C GLU A 38 -1.72 16.28 -1.91
N ALA A 39 -0.89 16.25 -0.85
CA ALA A 39 0.31 15.42 -0.84
C ALA A 39 -0.03 13.93 -0.99
N VAL A 40 -1.03 13.44 -0.25
CA VAL A 40 -1.44 12.04 -0.36
C VAL A 40 -2.14 11.76 -1.68
N ALA A 41 -3.04 12.64 -2.15
CA ALA A 41 -3.74 12.49 -3.41
C ALA A 41 -2.76 12.35 -4.59
N ARG A 42 -1.74 13.21 -4.65
CA ARG A 42 -0.67 13.11 -5.66
C ARG A 42 0.10 11.80 -5.57
N LEU A 43 0.47 11.38 -4.35
CA LEU A 43 1.22 10.13 -4.16
C LEU A 43 0.41 8.92 -4.64
N VAL A 44 -0.84 8.77 -4.20
CA VAL A 44 -1.66 7.60 -4.58
C VAL A 44 -2.04 7.62 -6.07
N GLY A 45 -2.10 8.80 -6.70
CA GLY A 45 -2.30 8.92 -8.14
C GLY A 45 -1.09 8.50 -8.99
N ALA A 46 0.11 8.45 -8.40
CA ALA A 46 1.36 8.14 -9.10
C ALA A 46 1.85 6.69 -8.88
N VAL A 47 1.17 5.90 -8.03
CA VAL A 47 1.60 4.55 -7.67
C VAL A 47 0.48 3.53 -7.81
N ARG A 48 0.85 2.27 -8.06
CA ARG A 48 -0.08 1.13 -7.90
C ARG A 48 -0.28 0.86 -6.41
N THR A 49 -1.53 0.69 -5.99
CA THR A 49 -1.90 0.49 -4.58
C THR A 49 -2.45 -0.91 -4.34
N TYR A 50 -1.96 -1.58 -3.31
CA TYR A 50 -2.30 -2.96 -2.99
C TYR A 50 -2.55 -3.17 -1.49
N ASP A 51 -3.44 -4.10 -1.19
CA ASP A 51 -3.48 -4.79 0.09
C ASP A 51 -2.58 -6.01 0.00
N PHE A 52 -1.65 -6.12 0.94
CA PHE A 52 -0.74 -7.25 0.99
C PHE A 52 -1.07 -8.17 2.16
N CYS A 53 -1.26 -9.46 1.90
CA CYS A 53 -1.43 -10.49 2.93
C CYS A 53 -0.33 -11.55 2.77
N TYR A 54 0.15 -12.13 3.87
CA TYR A 54 1.13 -13.22 3.84
C TYR A 54 1.10 -14.04 5.14
N GLY A 55 1.47 -15.32 5.06
CA GLY A 55 1.67 -16.20 6.22
C GLY A 55 3.12 -16.61 6.45
N VAL A 56 3.88 -16.80 5.37
CA VAL A 56 5.31 -17.15 5.38
C VAL A 56 6.11 -15.97 4.81
N LEU A 57 7.22 -15.62 5.46
CA LEU A 57 8.02 -14.46 5.07
C LEU A 57 8.73 -14.66 3.72
N ASP A 58 9.26 -15.86 3.46
CA ASP A 58 9.96 -16.14 2.20
C ASP A 58 9.02 -16.00 0.98
N ASP A 59 7.79 -16.50 1.11
CA ASP A 59 6.75 -16.30 0.08
C ASP A 59 6.44 -14.81 -0.13
N ALA A 60 6.45 -14.02 0.94
CA ALA A 60 6.23 -12.59 0.86
C ALA A 60 7.33 -11.87 0.07
N VAL A 61 8.60 -12.24 0.31
CA VAL A 61 9.74 -11.71 -0.42
C VAL A 61 9.63 -12.06 -1.91
N ALA A 62 9.32 -13.32 -2.23
CA ALA A 62 9.17 -13.76 -3.62
C ALA A 62 8.06 -12.99 -4.38
N VAL A 63 6.98 -12.60 -3.71
CA VAL A 63 5.94 -11.74 -4.31
C VAL A 63 6.52 -10.36 -4.67
N PHE A 64 7.32 -9.75 -3.80
CA PHE A 64 7.93 -8.44 -4.09
C PHE A 64 8.98 -8.53 -5.20
N GLU A 65 9.76 -9.60 -5.27
CA GLU A 65 10.70 -9.84 -6.37
C GLU A 65 9.97 -9.90 -7.72
N ARG A 66 8.86 -10.65 -7.80
CA ARG A 66 8.02 -10.67 -9.01
C ARG A 66 7.47 -9.28 -9.36
N LEU A 67 7.00 -8.53 -8.36
CA LEU A 67 6.47 -7.17 -8.57
C LEU A 67 7.52 -6.22 -9.18
N LEU A 68 8.80 -6.40 -8.85
CA LEU A 68 9.91 -5.64 -9.45
C LEU A 68 10.14 -6.04 -10.90
N LEU A 69 10.07 -7.34 -11.23
CA LEU A 69 10.27 -7.84 -12.59
C LEU A 69 9.14 -7.41 -13.54
N GLU A 70 7.90 -7.27 -13.05
CA GLU A 70 6.78 -6.72 -13.83
C GLU A 70 6.96 -5.25 -14.26
N ARG A 71 7.98 -4.54 -13.73
CA ARG A 71 8.28 -3.16 -14.11
C ARG A 71 9.35 -3.04 -15.21
N ALA A 72 9.95 -4.15 -15.66
CA ALA A 72 10.83 -4.20 -16.83
C ALA A 72 10.00 -4.33 -18.11
#